data_AF-A0A7X4EVE7-F1
#
_entry.id   AF-A0A7X4EVE7-F1
#
_cell.length_a   1.000
_cell.length_b   1.000
_cell.length_c   1.000
_cell.angle_alpha   90.00
_cell.angle_beta   90.00
_cell.angle_gamma   90.00
#
_symmetry.space_group_name_H-M   'P 1'
#
loop_
_entity.id
_entity.type
_entity.pdbx_description
1 polymer ?
#
loop_
_entity_poly.entity_id
_entity_poly.type
_entity_poly.pdbx_seq_one_letter_code
_entity_poly.pdbx_strand_id
1 'polypeptide(L)' 'MTERFSRNSDGQLIVEITVEDPVAFTESWTARRVFDSVNWRLEENVCVENDLFEEFSAYEREVLEYEGQDQAIF' A
#
# COMPACT_ATOMS: atom_id res chain seq x y z
N MET A 1 -1.57 11.32 -4.86
CA MET A 1 -1.66 9.90 -5.30
C MET A 1 -2.60 9.17 -4.35
N THR A 2 -3.40 8.25 -4.87
CA THR A 2 -4.32 7.42 -4.09
C THR A 2 -4.09 5.97 -4.43
N GLU A 3 -3.93 5.14 -3.40
CA GLU A 3 -3.83 3.69 -3.53
C GLU A 3 -5.03 3.04 -2.83
N ARG A 4 -5.67 2.08 -3.50
CA ARG A 4 -6.76 1.27 -2.95
C ARG A 4 -6.34 -0.18 -2.90
N PHE A 5 -6.36 -0.74 -1.70
CA PHE A 5 -6.04 -2.13 -1.44
C PHE A 5 -7.33 -2.92 -1.25
N SER A 6 -7.48 -4.03 -1.96
CA SER A 6 -8.60 -4.94 -1.79
C SER A 6 -8.14 -6.39 -1.94
N ARG A 7 -8.90 -7.33 -1.36
CA ARG A 7 -8.65 -8.76 -1.50
C ARG A 7 -9.83 -9.41 -2.20
N ASN A 8 -9.59 -10.19 -3.24
CA ASN A 8 -10.65 -10.90 -3.95
C ASN A 8 -10.99 -12.25 -3.30
N SER A 9 -12.00 -12.93 -3.83
CA SER A 9 -12.44 -14.26 -3.38
C SER A 9 -11.37 -15.34 -3.48
N ASP A 10 -10.44 -15.18 -4.44
CA ASP A 10 -9.33 -16.12 -4.66
C ASP A 10 -8.14 -15.83 -3.72
N GLY A 11 -8.29 -14.84 -2.83
CA GLY A 11 -7.30 -14.48 -1.83
C GLY A 11 -6.15 -13.62 -2.36
N GLN A 12 -6.22 -13.17 -3.62
CA GLN A 12 -5.23 -12.28 -4.25
C GLN A 12 -5.38 -10.85 -3.70
N LEU A 13 -4.24 -10.17 -3.53
CA LEU A 13 -4.21 -8.74 -3.23
C LEU A 13 -4.28 -7.95 -4.52
N ILE A 14 -5.25 -7.05 -4.62
CA ILE A 14 -5.42 -6.11 -5.73
C ILE A 14 -5.05 -4.72 -5.21
N VAL A 15 -4.11 -4.07 -5.90
CA VAL A 15 -3.68 -2.70 -5.63
C VAL A 15 -4.02 -1.84 -6.84
N GLU A 16 -4.89 -0.87 -6.64
CA GLU A 16 -5.28 0.11 -7.64
C GLU A 16 -4.68 1.47 -7.30
N ILE A 17 -3.93 2.05 -8.24
CA ILE A 17 -3.18 3.29 -8.06
C ILE A 17 -3.77 4.33 -9.00
N THR A 18 -3.99 5.53 -8.48
CA THR A 18 -4.34 6.72 -9.27
C THR A 18 -3.40 7.87 -8.91
N VAL A 19 -2.76 8.43 -9.93
CA VAL A 19 -1.87 9.58 -9.81
C VAL A 19 -2.49 10.76 -10.55
N GLU A 20 -2.86 11.78 -9.78
CA GLU A 20 -3.35 13.07 -10.27
C GLU A 20 -2.22 14.09 -10.09
N ASP A 21 -1.29 14.13 -11.06
CA ASP A 21 -0.18 15.09 -11.10
C ASP A 21 -0.10 15.72 -12.49
N PRO A 22 -0.74 16.87 -12.71
CA PRO A 22 -0.76 17.55 -14.01
C PRO A 22 0.57 18.21 -14.38
N VAL A 23 1.53 18.32 -13.44
CA VAL A 23 2.87 18.86 -13.71
C VAL A 23 3.74 17.78 -14.35
N ALA A 24 3.66 16.56 -13.83
CA ALA A 24 4.42 15.42 -14.35
C ALA A 24 3.72 14.71 -15.51
N PHE A 25 2.39 14.67 -15.54
CA PHE A 25 1.59 13.93 -16.52
C PHE A 25 0.54 14.82 -17.17
N THR A 26 0.26 14.62 -18.45
CA THR A 26 -0.75 15.41 -19.17
C THR A 26 -2.19 15.03 -18.79
N GLU A 27 -2.38 13.84 -18.20
CA GLU A 27 -3.67 13.29 -17.76
C GLU A 27 -3.47 12.41 -16.51
N SER A 28 -4.55 12.11 -15.78
CA SER A 28 -4.50 11.20 -14.64
C SER A 28 -4.00 9.82 -15.06
N TRP A 29 -2.97 9.33 -14.38
CA TRP A 29 -2.41 8.01 -14.64
C TRP A 29 -3.00 6.98 -13.67
N THR A 30 -3.30 5.79 -14.18
CA THR A 30 -3.81 4.68 -13.37
C THR A 30 -3.02 3.40 -13.59
N ALA A 31 -2.89 2.61 -12.53
CA ALA A 31 -2.30 1.28 -12.59
C ALA A 31 -3.06 0.29 -11.71
N ARG A 32 -3.03 -0.97 -12.11
CA ARG A 32 -3.58 -2.09 -11.35
C ARG A 32 -2.55 -3.19 -11.22
N ARG A 33 -2.24 -3.59 -9.99
CA ARG A 33 -1.39 -4.74 -9.68
C ARG A 33 -2.20 -5.82 -8.98
N VAL A 34 -1.93 -7.07 -9.33
CA VAL A 34 -2.53 -8.24 -8.70
C VAL A 34 -1.38 -9.11 -8.20
N PHE A 35 -1.41 -9.44 -6.91
CA PHE A 35 -0.42 -10.28 -6.27
C PHE A 35 -1.08 -11.58 -5.81
N ASP A 36 -0.49 -12.70 -6.21
CA ASP A 36 -0.85 -14.01 -5.71
C ASP A 36 -0.36 -14.20 -4.28
N SER A 37 -1.09 -15.02 -3.52
CA SER A 37 -0.63 -15.46 -2.21
C SER A 37 0.58 -16.37 -2.37
N VAL A 38 1.58 -16.15 -1.52
CA VAL A 38 2.78 -16.96 -1.45
C VAL A 38 2.95 -17.51 -0.04
N ASN A 39 3.61 -18.66 0.07
CA ASN A 39 3.89 -19.33 1.36
C ASN A 39 5.25 -18.93 1.97
N TRP A 40 5.90 -17.91 1.42
CA TRP A 40 7.15 -17.34 1.92
C TRP A 40 6.93 -15.89 2.36
N ARG A 41 7.84 -15.36 3.18
CA ARG A 41 7.72 -14.01 3.73
C ARG A 41 7.97 -12.96 2.65
N LEU A 42 6.96 -12.14 2.37
CA LEU A 42 7.13 -10.95 1.53
C LEU A 42 7.84 -9.85 2.34
N GLU A 43 8.87 -9.23 1.77
CA GLU A 43 9.58 -8.10 2.37
C GLU A 43 9.59 -6.95 1.36
N GLU A 44 9.17 -5.77 1.80
CA GLU A 44 9.36 -4.52 1.07
C GLU A 44 10.63 -3.85 1.59
N ASN A 45 11.45 -3.35 0.67
CA ASN A 45 12.68 -2.63 1.03
C ASN A 45 12.53 -1.21 0.51
N VAL A 46 12.50 -0.24 1.42
CA VAL A 46 12.45 1.18 1.09
C VAL A 46 13.82 1.79 1.34
N CYS A 47 14.39 2.43 0.30
CA CYS A 47 15.56 3.27 0.48
C CYS A 47 15.10 4.62 1.01
N VAL A 48 15.17 4.81 2.32
CA VAL A 48 14.92 6.10 2.96
C VAL A 48 16.25 6.83 3.13
N GLU A 49 16.30 8.13 2.78
CA GLU A 49 17.43 8.97 3.19
C GLU A 49 17.44 9.09 4.72
N ASN A 50 18.62 9.27 5.33
CA ASN A 50 18.82 9.20 6.79
C ASN A 50 17.82 10.06 7.57
N ASP A 51 17.45 11.20 7.01
CA ASP A 51 16.58 12.24 7.53
C ASP A 51 15.14 11.77 7.75
N LEU A 52 14.71 10.76 6.99
CA LEU A 52 13.34 10.22 6.96
C LEU A 52 13.23 8.87 7.67
N PHE A 53 14.34 8.32 8.16
CA PHE A 53 14.37 6.99 8.79
C PHE A 53 13.52 6.93 10.06
N GLU A 54 13.57 7.97 10.91
CA GLU A 54 12.78 8.01 12.15
C GLU A 54 11.28 8.10 11.87
N GLU A 55 10.87 8.89 10.87
CA GLU A 55 9.46 9.02 10.47
C GLU A 55 8.94 7.72 9.85
N PHE A 56 9.73 7.11 8.97
CA PHE A 56 9.38 5.84 8.34
C PHE A 56 9.26 4.70 9.36
N SER A 57 10.20 4.60 10.31
CA SER A 57 10.17 3.57 11.36
C SER A 57 9.01 3.74 12.35
N ALA A 58 8.55 4.97 12.59
CA ALA A 58 7.34 5.21 13.38
C ALA A 58 6.09 4.70 12.65
N TYR A 59 5.98 4.98 11.36
CA TYR A 59 4.89 4.49 10.51
C TYR A 59 4.88 2.96 10.39
N GLU A 60 6.03 2.33 10.11
CA GLU A 60 6.12 0.86 10.04
C GLU A 60 5.65 0.19 11.33
N ARG A 61 6.03 0.75 12.47
CA ARG A 61 5.60 0.24 13.78
C ARG A 61 4.09 0.37 13.98
N GLU A 62 3.50 1.50 13.58
CA GLU A 62 2.04 1.68 13.63
C GLU A 62 1.33 0.65 12.74
N VAL A 63 1.82 0.39 11.52
CA VAL A 63 1.26 -0.64 10.62
C VAL A 63 1.39 -2.03 11.21
N LEU A 64 2.54 -2.36 11.82
CA LEU A 64 2.76 -3.67 12.45
C LEU A 64 1.90 -3.87 13.71
N GLU A 65 1.58 -2.79 14.43
CA GLU A 65 0.74 -2.80 15.63
C GLU A 65 -0.75 -2.58 15.31
N TYR A 66 -1.10 -2.34 14.04
CA TYR A 66 -2.47 -2.12 13.61
C TYR A 66 -3.27 -3.43 13.67
N GLU A 67 -3.97 -3.63 14.79
CA GLU A 67 -5.05 -4.59 14.90
C GLU A 67 -6.28 -3.99 14.21
N GLY A 68 -6.55 -4.43 12.97
CA GLY A 68 -7.65 -3.95 12.15
C GLY A 68 -8.96 -3.83 12.95
N GLN A 69 -9.56 -2.65 12.95
CA GLN A 69 -10.88 -2.47 13.54
C GLN A 69 -11.88 -3.26 12.68
N ASP A 70 -12.30 -4.43 13.17
CA ASP A 70 -13.54 -5.08 12.75
C ASP A 70 -14.73 -4.19 13.13
N GLN A 71 -14.93 -3.10 12.39
CA GLN A 71 -16.21 -2.39 12.41
C GLN A 71 -17.18 -3.16 11.52
N ALA A 72 -17.88 -4.11 12.14
CA ALA A 72 -19.19 -4.54 11.69
C ALA A 72 -20.11 -3.29 11.68
N ILE A 73 -20.32 -2.71 10.49
CA ILE A 73 -21.35 -1.71 10.27
C ILE A 73 -22.66 -2.48 10.08
N PHE A 74 -23.55 -2.35 11.06
CA PHE A 74 -24.94 -2.83 11.02
C PHE A 74 -25.78 -2.05 10.00
#